data_AF-A0A0S8KEL6-F1
#
_entry.id   AF-A0A0S8KEL6-F1
#
_cell.length_a   1.000
_cell.length_b   1.000
_cell.length_c   1.000
_cell.angle_alpha   90.00
_cell.angle_beta   90.00
_cell.angle_gamma   90.00
#
_symmetry.space_group_name_H-M   'P 1'
#
loop_
_entity.id
_entity.type
_entity.pdbx_description
1 polymer ?
#
loop_
_entity_poly.entity_id
_entity_poly.type
_entity_poly.pdbx_seq_one_letter_code
_entity_poly.pdbx_strand_id
1 'polypeptide(L)'
;MPQLSYDVGLWLYVLILLCMVGLLAFLHLAQTTSVTKQIEEMESLEGELRQLKWDNNALLLQIVQYQQMLRIQQEARAMGLAEAEDIEYVEVVLDQPDTSLGGDIAQHSPLSPPMGPSHLPVWLQHVLRQFGDWAGGGTARAEPLEQ
;
A
#
# COMPACT_ATOMS: atom_id res chain seq x y z
N MET A 1 -24.13 51.65 44.38
CA MET A 1 -23.15 50.54 44.43
C MET A 1 -23.57 49.19 43.80
N PRO A 2 -24.69 49.01 43.06
CA PRO A 2 -25.02 47.69 42.47
C PRO A 2 -24.33 47.38 41.12
N GLN A 3 -23.74 48.35 40.42
CA GLN A 3 -23.20 48.15 39.06
C GLN A 3 -21.95 47.24 39.03
N LEU A 4 -21.08 47.32 40.04
CA LEU A 4 -19.87 46.49 40.14
C LEU A 4 -20.15 44.98 40.20
N SER A 5 -21.34 44.57 40.68
CA SER A 5 -21.68 43.14 40.78
C SER A 5 -22.03 42.51 39.42
N TYR A 6 -22.49 43.31 38.46
CA TYR A 6 -22.87 42.83 37.13
C TYR A 6 -21.64 42.61 36.24
N ASP A 7 -20.66 43.51 36.29
CA ASP A 7 -19.42 43.38 35.52
C ASP A 7 -18.64 42.13 35.93
N VAL A 8 -18.54 41.84 37.23
CA VAL A 8 -17.86 40.63 37.73
C VAL A 8 -18.57 39.36 37.26
N GLY A 9 -19.90 39.34 37.23
CA GLY A 9 -20.68 38.22 36.72
C GLY A 9 -20.45 37.95 35.23
N LEU A 10 -20.37 39.03 34.42
CA LEU A 10 -20.08 38.93 32.99
C LEU A 10 -18.67 38.40 32.73
N TRP A 11 -17.66 38.91 33.44
CA TRP A 11 -16.28 38.43 33.30
C TRP A 11 -16.14 36.97 33.71
N LEU A 12 -16.81 36.55 34.77
CA LEU A 12 -16.80 35.16 35.23
C LEU A 12 -17.48 34.24 34.21
N TYR A 13 -18.58 34.69 33.60
CA TYR A 13 -19.25 33.98 32.52
C TYR A 13 -18.35 33.81 31.29
N VAL A 14 -17.67 34.87 30.85
CA VAL A 14 -16.71 34.83 29.74
C VAL A 14 -15.57 33.86 30.03
N LEU A 15 -15.04 33.86 31.26
CA LEU A 15 -13.99 32.95 31.69
C LEU A 15 -14.42 31.48 31.65
N ILE A 16 -15.62 31.18 32.14
CA ILE A 16 -16.19 29.83 32.10
C ILE A 16 -16.39 29.38 30.64
N LEU A 17 -16.94 30.25 29.80
CA LEU A 17 -17.18 29.93 28.39
C LEU A 17 -15.86 29.68 27.64
N LEU A 18 -14.85 30.52 27.88
CA LEU A 18 -13.51 30.33 27.32
C LEU A 18 -12.89 29.00 27.77
N CYS A 19 -13.03 28.66 29.05
CA CYS A 19 -12.55 27.39 29.61
C CYS A 19 -13.25 26.19 28.96
N MET A 20 -14.58 26.26 28.79
CA MET A 20 -15.36 25.22 28.11
C MET A 20 -14.93 25.04 26.66
N VAL A 21 -14.75 26.12 25.91
CA VAL A 21 -14.28 26.06 24.51
C VAL A 21 -12.87 25.46 24.43
N GLY A 22 -11.97 25.85 25.35
CA GLY A 22 -10.63 25.29 25.44
C GLY A 22 -10.62 23.79 25.72
N LEU A 23 -11.45 23.32 26.66
CA LEU A 23 -11.62 21.90 26.97
C LEU A 23 -12.17 21.13 25.75
N LEU A 24 -13.15 21.70 25.04
CA LEU A 24 -13.71 21.08 23.85
C LEU A 24 -12.68 20.92 22.74
N ALA A 25 -11.88 21.97 22.49
CA ALA A 25 -10.79 21.94 21.52
C ALA A 25 -9.73 20.89 21.89
N PHE A 26 -9.36 20.81 23.17
CA PHE A 26 -8.41 19.81 23.66
C PHE A 26 -8.95 18.38 23.49
N LEU A 27 -10.24 18.15 23.78
CA LEU A 27 -10.86 16.84 23.62
C LEU A 27 -10.92 16.41 22.15
N HIS A 28 -11.22 17.35 21.24
CA HIS A 28 -11.17 17.09 19.80
C HIS A 28 -9.75 16.76 19.32
N LEU A 29 -8.73 17.49 19.78
CA LEU A 29 -7.33 17.17 19.50
C LEU A 29 -6.95 15.77 20.02
N ALA A 30 -7.38 15.42 21.22
CA ALA A 30 -7.14 14.08 21.79
C ALA A 30 -7.80 12.97 20.95
N GLN A 31 -9.02 13.19 20.44
CA GLN A 31 -9.70 12.24 19.55
C GLN A 31 -8.93 12.02 18.24
N THR A 32 -8.44 13.09 17.60
CA THR A 32 -7.64 12.97 16.37
C THR A 32 -6.32 12.21 16.58
N THR A 33 -5.74 12.32 17.78
CA THR A 33 -4.51 11.59 18.15
C THR A 33 -4.76 10.09 18.25
N SER A 34 -5.92 9.67 18.75
CA SER A 34 -6.30 8.24 18.84
C SER A 34 -6.44 7.61 17.46
N VAL A 35 -7.05 8.33 16.51
CA VAL A 35 -7.22 7.85 15.13
C VAL A 35 -5.87 7.66 14.43
N THR A 36 -4.91 8.56 14.69
CA THR A 36 -3.58 8.47 14.08
C THR A 36 -2.86 7.18 14.50
N LYS A 37 -2.95 6.79 15.78
CA LYS A 37 -2.39 5.52 16.26
C LYS A 37 -3.04 4.30 15.63
N GLN A 38 -4.37 4.34 15.45
CA GLN A 38 -5.09 3.24 14.80
C GLN A 38 -4.71 3.09 13.33
N ILE A 39 -4.42 4.19 12.63
CA ILE A 39 -3.95 4.14 11.23
C ILE A 39 -2.56 3.48 11.16
N GLU A 40 -1.65 3.84 12.06
CA GLU A 40 -0.31 3.24 12.11
C GLU A 40 -0.37 1.73 12.40
N GLU A 41 -1.20 1.33 13.37
CA GLU A 41 -1.44 -0.09 13.67
C GLU A 41 -2.04 -0.83 12.45
N MET A 42 -3.00 -0.22 11.75
CA MET A 42 -3.60 -0.82 10.56
C MET A 42 -2.60 -0.96 9.42
N GLU A 43 -1.77 0.05 9.17
CA GLU A 43 -0.72 0.01 8.15
C GLU A 43 0.31 -1.09 8.46
N SER A 44 0.67 -1.26 9.74
CA SER A 44 1.57 -2.33 10.16
C SER A 44 0.97 -3.73 9.90
N LEU A 45 -0.31 -3.93 10.23
CA LEU A 45 -1.04 -5.18 10.02
C LEU A 45 -1.21 -5.49 8.53
N GLU A 46 -1.48 -4.48 7.70
CA GLU A 46 -1.54 -4.63 6.25
C GLU A 46 -0.18 -5.00 5.64
N GLY A 47 0.92 -4.50 6.20
CA GLY A 47 2.28 -4.89 5.85
C GLY A 47 2.52 -6.38 6.13
N GLU A 48 2.22 -6.81 7.35
CA GLU A 48 2.36 -8.21 7.77
C GLU A 48 1.50 -9.15 6.91
N LEU A 49 0.25 -8.78 6.63
CA LEU A 49 -0.64 -9.57 5.76
C LEU A 49 -0.10 -9.71 4.34
N ARG A 50 0.47 -8.64 3.78
CA ARG A 50 1.07 -8.68 2.44
C ARG A 50 2.29 -9.60 2.41
N GLN A 51 3.15 -9.49 3.41
CA GLN A 51 4.33 -10.35 3.52
C GLN A 51 3.93 -11.82 3.66
N LEU A 52 2.99 -12.13 4.56
CA LEU A 52 2.52 -13.50 4.77
C LEU A 52 1.87 -14.09 3.50
N LYS A 53 1.12 -13.28 2.74
CA LYS A 53 0.56 -13.69 1.45
C LYS A 53 1.65 -14.00 0.42
N TRP A 54 2.71 -13.19 0.36
CA TRP A 54 3.85 -13.44 -0.52
C TRP A 54 4.57 -14.73 -0.15
N ASP A 55 4.87 -14.93 1.13
CA ASP A 55 5.53 -16.14 1.63
C ASP A 55 4.67 -17.39 1.37
N ASN A 56 3.36 -17.29 1.58
CA ASN A 56 2.44 -18.40 1.29
C ASN A 56 2.40 -18.74 -0.21
N ASN A 57 2.37 -17.74 -1.07
CA ASN A 57 2.41 -17.96 -2.52
C ASN A 57 3.74 -18.59 -2.96
N ALA A 58 4.87 -18.12 -2.41
CA ALA A 58 6.18 -18.71 -2.67
C ALA A 58 6.24 -20.19 -2.27
N LEU A 59 5.68 -20.55 -1.10
CA LEU A 59 5.57 -21.94 -0.65
C LEU A 59 4.67 -22.78 -1.56
N LEU A 60 3.52 -22.25 -1.98
CA LEU A 60 2.63 -22.93 -2.92
C LEU A 60 3.35 -23.23 -4.24
N LEU A 61 4.12 -22.27 -4.76
CA LEU A 61 4.90 -22.46 -5.98
C LEU A 61 5.95 -23.57 -5.81
N GLN A 62 6.64 -23.62 -4.66
CA GLN A 62 7.58 -24.71 -4.36
C GLN A 62 6.87 -26.06 -4.32
N ILE A 63 5.70 -26.15 -3.65
CA ILE A 63 4.93 -27.40 -3.59
C ILE A 63 4.55 -27.88 -4.98
N VAL A 64 4.10 -26.98 -5.86
CA VAL A 64 3.77 -27.31 -7.25
C VAL A 64 4.99 -27.83 -8.00
N GLN A 65 6.16 -27.20 -7.84
CA GLN A 65 7.41 -27.68 -8.47
C GLN A 65 7.78 -29.09 -8.01
N TYR A 66 7.70 -29.38 -6.70
CA TYR A 66 7.95 -30.72 -6.18
C TYR A 66 6.95 -31.76 -6.70
N GLN A 67 5.66 -31.41 -6.79
CA GLN A 67 4.65 -32.31 -7.35
C GLN A 67 4.87 -32.59 -8.83
N GLN A 68 5.27 -31.58 -9.61
CA GLN A 68 5.63 -31.76 -11.02
C GLN A 68 6.85 -32.68 -11.16
N MET A 69 7.88 -32.49 -10.33
CA MET A 69 9.06 -33.36 -10.33
C MET A 69 8.71 -34.81 -10.01
N LEU A 70 7.88 -35.04 -8.98
CA LEU A 70 7.40 -36.38 -8.65
C LEU A 70 6.64 -37.03 -9.79
N ARG A 71 5.78 -36.27 -10.49
CA ARG A 71 5.05 -36.76 -11.66
C ARG A 71 6.01 -37.17 -12.78
N ILE A 72 7.01 -36.33 -13.08
CA ILE A 72 8.01 -36.63 -14.11
C ILE A 72 8.81 -37.90 -13.74
N GLN A 73 9.22 -38.05 -12.48
CA GLN A 73 9.91 -39.26 -12.02
C GLN A 73 9.04 -40.52 -12.14
N GLN A 74 7.75 -40.43 -11.79
CA GLN A 74 6.82 -41.55 -11.92
C GLN A 74 6.61 -41.94 -13.39
N GLU A 75 6.44 -40.96 -14.28
CA GLU A 75 6.28 -41.18 -15.70
C GLU A 75 7.56 -41.76 -16.34
N ALA A 76 8.74 -41.26 -15.94
CA ALA A 76 10.02 -41.80 -16.37
C ALA A 76 10.18 -43.27 -15.94
N ARG A 77 9.85 -43.59 -14.68
CA ARG A 77 9.87 -44.98 -14.18
C ARG A 77 8.87 -45.87 -14.91
N ALA A 78 7.67 -45.36 -15.24
CA ALA A 78 6.67 -46.08 -16.03
C ALA A 78 7.15 -46.35 -17.47
N MET A 79 7.96 -45.45 -18.03
CA MET A 79 8.64 -45.63 -19.33
C MET A 79 9.87 -46.57 -19.24
N GLY A 80 10.17 -47.12 -18.07
CA GLY A 80 11.32 -48.00 -17.85
C GLY A 80 12.66 -47.27 -17.77
N LEU A 81 12.65 -45.93 -17.66
CA LEU A 81 13.85 -45.15 -17.38
C LEU A 81 14.21 -45.39 -15.91
N ALA A 82 15.32 -46.08 -15.68
CA ALA A 82 15.92 -46.24 -14.36
C ALA A 82 16.75 -45.00 -14.00
N GLU A 83 16.94 -44.78 -12.71
CA GLU A 83 17.83 -43.75 -12.20
C GLU A 83 19.26 -44.08 -12.67
N ALA A 84 19.94 -43.10 -13.28
CA ALA A 84 21.26 -43.34 -13.88
C ALA A 84 22.29 -43.62 -12.77
N GLU A 85 22.79 -44.86 -12.72
CA GLU A 85 23.86 -45.25 -11.78
C GLU A 85 25.22 -44.62 -12.15
N ASP A 86 25.40 -44.25 -13.43
CA ASP A 86 26.59 -43.58 -13.92
C ASP A 86 26.21 -42.56 -15.02
N ILE A 87 26.64 -41.31 -14.85
CA ILE A 87 26.33 -40.22 -15.78
C ILE A 87 27.58 -39.93 -16.58
N GLU A 88 27.71 -40.57 -17.74
CA GLU A 88 28.79 -40.28 -18.69
C GLU A 88 28.38 -39.11 -19.59
N TYR A 89 29.07 -37.98 -19.44
CA TYR A 89 28.83 -36.78 -20.25
C TYR A 89 29.42 -36.99 -21.63
N VAL A 90 28.57 -37.31 -22.60
CA VAL A 90 28.96 -37.34 -24.00
C VAL A 90 28.93 -35.91 -24.54
N GLU A 91 30.11 -35.38 -24.88
CA GLU A 91 30.23 -34.12 -25.61
C GLU A 91 29.65 -34.30 -27.02
N VAL A 92 28.42 -33.85 -27.22
CA VAL A 92 27.81 -33.76 -28.55
C VAL A 92 28.33 -32.47 -29.20
N VAL A 93 29.26 -32.62 -30.14
CA VAL A 93 29.67 -31.53 -31.04
C VAL A 93 28.47 -31.20 -31.93
N LEU A 94 27.68 -30.22 -31.50
CA LEU A 94 26.66 -29.61 -32.35
C LEU A 94 27.39 -28.72 -33.35
N ASP A 95 27.34 -29.08 -34.63
CA ASP A 95 27.71 -28.15 -35.71
C ASP A 95 26.84 -26.90 -35.56
N GLN A 96 27.47 -25.82 -35.11
CA GLN A 96 26.86 -24.51 -34.94
C GLN A 96 26.37 -24.00 -36.30
N PRO A 97 25.08 -23.71 -36.50
CA PRO A 97 24.73 -22.66 -37.43
C PRO A 97 25.17 -21.34 -36.79
N ASP A 98 25.99 -20.59 -37.53
CA ASP A 98 26.54 -19.28 -37.16
C ASP A 98 25.46 -18.35 -36.59
N THR A 99 25.27 -18.38 -35.27
CA THR A 99 24.54 -17.33 -34.58
C THR A 99 25.59 -16.44 -33.99
N SER A 100 25.98 -15.47 -34.81
CA SER A 100 26.75 -14.29 -34.45
C SER A 100 26.30 -13.76 -33.08
N LEU A 101 27.05 -14.09 -32.03
CA LEU A 101 27.14 -13.34 -30.79
C LEU A 101 27.82 -12.00 -31.10
N GLY A 102 27.09 -11.16 -31.84
CA GLY A 102 27.45 -9.77 -32.10
C GLY A 102 26.97 -8.95 -30.92
N GLY A 103 27.90 -8.55 -30.06
CA GLY A 103 27.63 -7.62 -28.99
C GLY A 103 27.12 -6.29 -29.53
N ASP A 104 26.00 -5.83 -28.99
CA ASP A 104 25.57 -4.43 -29.09
C ASP A 104 24.91 -4.02 -27.77
N ILE A 105 25.75 -3.92 -26.73
CA ILE A 105 25.42 -3.15 -25.52
C ILE A 105 26.20 -1.86 -25.63
N ALA A 106 25.75 -0.97 -26.50
CA ALA A 106 26.19 0.41 -26.50
C ALA A 106 25.05 1.34 -26.98
N GLN A 107 24.71 2.27 -26.09
CA GLN A 107 24.13 3.58 -26.38
C GLN A 107 22.64 3.64 -26.73
N HIS A 108 21.81 3.75 -25.69
CA HIS A 108 20.80 4.79 -25.68
C HIS A 108 20.99 5.70 -24.46
N SER A 109 21.36 6.95 -24.78
CA SER A 109 21.56 8.07 -23.87
C SER A 109 20.33 8.40 -23.02
N PRO A 110 20.54 9.01 -21.84
CA PRO A 110 19.47 9.54 -21.02
C PRO A 110 18.87 10.77 -21.70
N LEU A 111 17.59 10.69 -22.08
CA LEU A 111 16.83 11.86 -22.51
C LEU A 111 16.40 12.64 -21.26
N SER A 112 17.05 13.77 -21.00
CA SER A 112 16.59 14.75 -20.02
C SER A 112 15.20 15.27 -20.39
N PRO A 113 14.28 15.49 -19.41
CA PRO A 113 12.95 16.00 -19.69
C PRO A 113 12.98 17.49 -20.07
N PRO A 114 12.10 17.95 -20.98
CA PRO A 114 11.94 19.37 -21.25
C PRO A 114 11.32 20.07 -20.04
N MET A 115 12.00 21.10 -19.59
CA MET A 115 11.59 22.00 -18.53
C MET A 115 10.63 23.06 -19.10
N GLY A 116 9.38 23.06 -18.63
CA GLY A 116 8.44 24.20 -18.68
C GLY A 116 7.04 23.86 -19.24
N PRO A 117 5.98 24.64 -18.92
CA PRO A 117 5.74 25.50 -17.76
C PRO A 117 4.71 24.88 -16.79
N SER A 118 4.57 25.52 -15.63
CA SER A 118 3.74 25.21 -14.47
C SER A 118 2.27 24.85 -14.78
N HIS A 119 2.00 23.62 -15.18
CA HIS A 119 0.67 23.03 -15.07
C HIS A 119 0.68 22.18 -13.80
N LEU A 120 -0.25 22.47 -12.88
CA LEU A 120 -0.46 21.60 -11.74
C LEU A 120 -0.75 20.19 -12.29
N PRO A 121 -0.10 19.15 -11.76
CA PRO A 121 -0.30 17.80 -12.25
C PRO A 121 -1.79 17.46 -12.25
N VAL A 122 -2.27 16.81 -13.30
CA VAL A 122 -3.70 16.44 -13.45
C VAL A 122 -4.20 15.60 -12.26
N TRP A 123 -3.30 14.83 -11.63
CA TRP A 123 -3.60 14.08 -10.42
C TRP A 123 -3.92 14.99 -9.22
N LEU A 124 -3.26 16.14 -9.10
CA LEU A 124 -3.48 17.08 -7.99
C LEU A 124 -4.85 17.77 -8.10
N GLN A 125 -5.30 18.06 -9.32
CA GLN A 125 -6.67 18.56 -9.55
C GLN A 125 -7.73 17.54 -9.14
N HIS A 126 -7.49 16.24 -9.38
CA HIS A 126 -8.39 15.18 -8.92
C HIS A 126 -8.45 15.09 -7.40
N VAL A 127 -7.31 15.20 -6.72
CA VAL A 127 -7.24 15.14 -5.26
C VAL A 127 -7.96 16.34 -4.62
N LEU A 128 -7.75 17.56 -5.12
CA LEU A 128 -8.42 18.75 -4.61
C LEU A 128 -9.94 18.70 -4.82
N ARG A 129 -10.38 18.10 -5.92
CA ARG A 129 -11.81 17.91 -6.19
C ARG A 129 -12.45 16.88 -5.26
N GLN A 130 -11.80 15.74 -5.04
CA GLN A 130 -12.24 14.75 -4.06
C GLN A 130 -12.28 15.31 -2.63
N PHE A 131 -11.31 16.14 -2.27
CA PHE A 131 -11.30 16.79 -0.95
C PHE A 131 -12.46 17.78 -0.80
N GLY A 132 -12.80 18.54 -1.85
CA GLY A 132 -13.97 19.42 -1.88
C GLY A 132 -15.29 18.67 -1.74
N ASP A 133 -15.46 17.57 -2.49
CA ASP A 133 -16.66 16.73 -2.41
C ASP A 133 -16.81 16.08 -1.03
N TRP A 134 -15.70 15.65 -0.41
CA TRP A 134 -15.68 15.11 0.95
C TRP A 134 -16.01 16.18 2.00
N ALA A 135 -15.40 17.37 1.91
CA ALA A 135 -15.61 18.46 2.85
C ALA A 135 -17.01 19.08 2.74
N GLY A 136 -17.62 19.06 1.56
CA GLY A 136 -18.98 19.55 1.32
C GLY A 136 -20.09 18.55 1.63
N GLY A 137 -19.80 17.24 1.64
CA GLY A 137 -20.80 16.17 1.75
C GLY A 137 -20.91 15.47 3.12
N GLY A 138 -20.09 15.86 4.10
CA GLY A 138 -19.89 15.12 5.35
C GLY A 138 -20.81 15.45 6.53
N THR A 139 -22.09 15.78 6.33
CA THR A 139 -23.10 15.68 7.41
C THR A 139 -24.29 14.86 6.95
N ALA A 140 -24.17 13.55 7.16
CA ALA A 140 -25.22 12.59 7.47
C ALA A 140 -26.64 12.96 7.04
N ARG A 141 -27.07 12.45 5.89
CA ARG A 141 -28.47 12.08 5.69
C ARG A 141 -28.70 10.80 6.51
N ALA A 142 -29.11 10.97 7.77
CA ALA A 142 -29.67 9.88 8.55
C ALA A 142 -30.92 9.38 7.82
N GLU A 143 -30.90 8.14 7.33
CA GLU A 143 -32.12 7.47 6.93
C GLU A 143 -33.01 7.30 8.17
N PRO A 144 -34.26 7.77 8.14
CA PRO A 144 -35.22 7.37 9.15
C PRO A 144 -35.53 5.89 8.91
N LEU A 145 -35.20 5.05 9.89
CA LEU A 145 -35.76 3.71 10.02
C LEU A 145 -37.28 3.86 10.17
N GLU A 146 -38.02 3.70 9.07
CA GLU A 146 -39.46 3.48 9.14
C GLU A 146 -39.73 2.06 9.64
N GLN A 147 -40.59 2.00 10.66
CA GLN A 147 -41.20 0.82 11.25
C GLN A 147 -42.40 0.36 10.41
#